data_AF-T0TE32-F1
#
_entry.id   AF-T0TE32-F1
#
_cell.length_a   1.000
_cell.length_b   1.000
_cell.length_c   1.000
_cell.angle_alpha   90.00
_cell.angle_beta   90.00
_cell.angle_gamma   90.00
#
_symmetry.space_group_name_H-M   'P 1'
#
loop_
_entity.id
_entity.type
_entity.pdbx_description
1 polymer ?
#
loop_
_entity_poly.entity_id
_entity_poly.type
_entity_poly.pdbx_seq_one_letter_code
_entity_poly.pdbx_strand_id
1 'polypeptide(L)'
;MQHVFIIGSRGLPAKYGGFETFVEELVKNKQSSDIVYHVACLSDDKHHTHFKYEGADCFTIKAPKIGPARVIAYDMMAITYGLKMVKRSGIKNLFFISWATRLVLLLRPLQD
;
A
#
# COMPACT_ATOMS: atom_id res chain seq x y z
N MET A 1 17.22 -0.01 6.05
CA MET A 1 15.83 0.48 5.96
C MET A 1 15.02 -0.44 5.06
N GLN A 2 13.90 -0.95 5.57
CA GLN A 2 13.02 -1.91 4.90
C GLN A 2 11.71 -1.23 4.53
N HIS A 3 11.27 -1.40 3.27
CA HIS A 3 10.05 -0.79 2.78
C HIS A 3 8.95 -1.83 2.63
N VAL A 4 7.81 -1.57 3.25
CA VAL A 4 6.65 -2.47 3.25
C VAL A 4 5.48 -1.75 2.59
N PHE A 5 5.03 -2.24 1.45
CA PHE A 5 3.89 -1.72 0.70
C PHE A 5 2.64 -2.54 1.04
N ILE A 6 1.60 -1.85 1.47
CA ILE A 6 0.34 -2.45 1.90
C ILE A 6 -0.73 -2.04 0.90
N ILE A 7 -1.30 -3.03 0.21
CA ILE A 7 -2.28 -2.89 -0.85
C ILE A 7 -3.57 -3.61 -0.42
N GLY A 8 -4.72 -3.18 -0.94
CA GLY A 8 -6.01 -3.76 -0.58
C GLY A 8 -6.66 -3.19 0.69
N SER A 9 -5.98 -2.26 1.40
CA SER A 9 -6.68 -1.36 2.33
C SER A 9 -7.45 -0.30 1.54
N ARG A 10 -8.66 0.10 1.96
CA ARG A 10 -9.31 1.28 1.35
C ARG A 10 -8.66 2.58 1.80
N GLY A 11 -7.91 2.56 2.89
CA GLY A 11 -7.08 3.67 3.34
C GLY A 11 -6.97 3.76 4.85
N LEU A 12 -6.29 4.80 5.30
CA LEU A 12 -6.15 5.18 6.70
C LEU A 12 -6.65 6.62 6.89
N PRO A 13 -7.29 6.98 8.03
CA PRO A 13 -7.68 6.11 9.15
C PRO A 13 -8.71 5.05 8.77
N ALA A 14 -8.79 3.97 9.54
CA ALA A 14 -9.72 2.88 9.29
C ALA A 14 -11.18 3.35 9.45
N LYS A 15 -12.06 2.99 8.50
CA LYS A 15 -13.48 3.38 8.52
C LYS A 15 -14.42 2.20 8.52
N TYR A 16 -14.03 1.10 7.89
CA TYR A 16 -14.93 -0.04 7.64
C TYR A 16 -14.57 -1.31 8.43
N GLY A 17 -13.52 -1.26 9.25
CA GLY A 17 -13.05 -2.42 10.01
C GLY A 17 -12.20 -3.38 9.19
N GLY A 18 -12.03 -4.60 9.69
CA GLY A 18 -11.34 -5.68 8.98
C GLY A 18 -9.88 -5.37 8.69
N PHE A 19 -9.48 -5.44 7.41
CA PHE A 19 -8.09 -5.19 7.02
C PHE A 19 -7.63 -3.77 7.32
N GLU A 20 -8.51 -2.77 7.19
CA GLU A 20 -8.15 -1.38 7.46
C GLU A 20 -7.71 -1.22 8.92
N THR A 21 -8.43 -1.83 9.87
CA THR A 21 -8.07 -1.80 11.29
C THR A 21 -6.77 -2.55 11.56
N PHE A 22 -6.56 -3.70 10.92
CA PHE A 22 -5.28 -4.41 11.03
C PHE A 22 -4.11 -3.55 10.56
N VAL A 23 -4.24 -2.89 9.40
CA VAL A 23 -3.20 -2.01 8.85
C VAL A 23 -3.01 -0.79 9.74
N GLU A 24 -4.08 -0.21 10.26
CA GLU A 24 -4.02 0.92 11.18
C GLU A 24 -3.25 0.55 12.46
N GLU A 25 -3.57 -0.57 13.10
CA GLU A 25 -2.86 -1.03 14.29
C GLU A 25 -1.41 -1.43 13.97
N LEU A 26 -1.14 -1.98 12.77
CA LEU A 26 0.21 -2.29 12.32
C LEU A 26 1.09 -1.04 12.19
N VAL A 27 0.55 0.07 11.66
CA VAL A 27 1.31 1.32 11.53
C VAL A 27 1.46 2.05 12.87
N LYS A 28 0.43 2.05 13.73
CA LYS A 28 0.49 2.65 15.08
C LYS A 28 1.51 1.94 15.97
N ASN A 29 1.52 0.60 15.95
CA ASN A 29 2.38 -0.21 16.81
C ASN A 29 3.73 -0.55 16.16
N LYS A 30 4.24 0.33 15.28
CA LYS A 30 5.52 0.16 14.58
C LYS A 30 6.68 -0.01 15.57
N GLN A 31 7.34 -1.17 15.52
CA GLN A 31 8.37 -1.56 16.48
C GLN A 31 9.77 -1.00 16.19
N SER A 32 10.08 -0.66 14.93
CA SER A 32 11.41 -0.16 14.54
C SER A 32 11.29 0.98 13.54
N SER A 33 12.08 2.04 13.75
CA SER A 33 12.20 3.18 12.83
C SER A 33 12.74 2.77 11.46
N ASP A 34 13.46 1.65 11.36
CA ASP A 34 14.03 1.11 10.11
C ASP A 34 12.97 0.60 9.12
N ILE A 35 11.72 0.45 9.54
CA ILE A 35 10.62 -0.02 8.70
C ILE A 35 9.82 1.18 8.19
N VAL A 36 9.67 1.33 6.88
CA VAL A 36 8.81 2.36 6.28
C VAL A 36 7.60 1.70 5.66
N TYR A 37 6.42 2.00 6.19
CA TYR A 37 5.15 1.56 5.64
C TYR A 37 4.66 2.52 4.55
N HIS A 38 4.30 1.96 3.40
CA HIS A 38 3.65 2.66 2.29
C HIS A 38 2.27 2.05 2.09
N VAL A 39 1.20 2.80 2.33
CA VAL A 39 -0.18 2.27 2.33
C VAL A 39 -0.94 2.85 1.15
N ALA A 40 -1.42 1.99 0.25
CA ALA A 40 -2.34 2.41 -0.79
C ALA A 40 -3.69 2.79 -0.16
N CYS A 41 -4.25 3.92 -0.61
CA CYS A 41 -5.57 4.40 -0.20
C CYS A 41 -6.45 4.58 -1.42
N LEU A 42 -7.64 3.98 -1.42
CA LEU A 42 -8.63 4.20 -2.47
C LEU A 42 -9.17 5.63 -2.35
N SER A 43 -9.22 6.34 -3.47
CA SER A 43 -9.80 7.69 -3.53
C SER A 43 -10.75 7.82 -4.71
N ASP A 44 -11.75 8.69 -4.56
CA ASP A 44 -12.62 9.11 -5.66
C ASP A 44 -12.05 10.34 -6.41
N ASP A 45 -11.21 11.13 -5.73
CA ASP A 45 -10.81 12.46 -6.21
C ASP A 45 -9.32 12.57 -6.50
N LYS A 46 -8.47 11.98 -5.65
CA LYS A 46 -7.01 12.17 -5.67
C LYS A 46 -6.30 10.95 -6.24
N HIS A 47 -5.32 11.16 -7.12
CA HIS A 47 -4.50 10.10 -7.70
C HIS A 47 -3.02 10.40 -7.45
N HIS A 48 -2.26 9.42 -6.98
CA HIS A 48 -0.85 9.52 -6.62
C HIS A 48 -0.52 10.68 -5.64
N THR A 49 -1.48 11.06 -4.80
CA THR A 49 -1.26 12.08 -3.77
C THR A 49 -0.81 11.40 -2.48
N HIS A 50 0.23 11.93 -1.85
CA HIS A 50 0.80 11.38 -0.63
C HIS A 50 0.37 12.17 0.59
N PHE A 51 0.14 11.48 1.69
CA PHE A 51 -0.05 12.06 3.02
C PHE A 51 0.55 11.16 4.08
N LYS A 52 0.80 11.72 5.27
CA LYS A 52 1.32 10.96 6.40
C LYS A 52 0.21 10.61 7.38
N TYR A 53 0.24 9.39 7.88
CA TYR A 53 -0.63 8.92 8.95
C TYR A 53 0.17 7.95 9.83
N GLU A 54 0.31 8.25 11.12
CA GLU A 54 1.09 7.43 12.07
C GLU A 54 2.50 7.07 11.54
N GLY A 55 3.16 8.03 10.88
CA GLY A 55 4.48 7.85 10.27
C GLY A 55 4.49 7.07 8.93
N ALA A 56 3.40 6.37 8.58
CA ALA A 56 3.25 5.70 7.30
C ALA A 56 3.06 6.70 6.16
N ASP A 57 3.60 6.38 4.99
CA ASP A 57 3.38 7.08 3.72
C ASP A 57 2.13 6.53 3.03
N CYS A 58 1.03 7.29 3.08
CA CYS A 58 -0.23 6.88 2.47
C CYS A 58 -0.35 7.52 1.08
N PHE A 59 -0.49 6.71 0.03
CA PHE A 59 -0.61 7.19 -1.34
C PHE A 59 -1.98 6.87 -1.93
N THR A 60 -2.61 7.85 -2.56
CA THR A 60 -3.97 7.67 -3.09
C THR A 60 -3.99 7.05 -4.48
N ILE A 61 -4.96 6.19 -4.74
CA ILE A 61 -5.25 5.61 -6.06
C ILE A 61 -6.70 5.89 -6.41
N LYS A 62 -6.88 6.73 -7.43
CA LYS A 62 -8.18 6.94 -8.07
C LYS A 62 -8.50 5.80 -9.03
N ALA A 63 -9.10 4.73 -8.52
CA ALA A 63 -9.53 3.61 -9.35
C ALA A 63 -10.85 3.92 -10.09
N PRO A 64 -11.01 3.45 -11.34
CA PRO A 64 -12.19 3.72 -12.16
C PRO A 64 -13.45 3.08 -11.55
N LYS A 65 -14.61 3.73 -11.73
CA LYS A 65 -15.91 3.30 -11.18
C LYS A 65 -16.55 2.19 -12.04
N ILE A 66 -15.87 1.06 -12.18
CA ILE A 66 -16.29 -0.10 -12.99
C ILE A 66 -17.04 -1.15 -12.17
N GLY A 67 -17.85 -0.71 -11.19
CA GLY A 67 -18.61 -1.61 -10.32
C GLY A 67 -17.71 -2.53 -9.47
N PRO A 68 -18.04 -3.83 -9.31
CA PRO A 68 -17.25 -4.76 -8.49
C PRO A 68 -15.78 -4.89 -8.90
N ALA A 69 -15.48 -4.73 -10.19
CA ALA A 69 -14.12 -4.79 -10.71
C ALA A 69 -13.23 -3.63 -10.24
N ARG A 70 -13.80 -2.59 -9.61
CA ARG A 70 -13.06 -1.44 -9.07
C ARG A 70 -11.99 -1.86 -8.07
N VAL A 71 -12.25 -2.91 -7.27
CA VAL A 71 -11.31 -3.40 -6.27
C VAL A 71 -10.08 -4.01 -6.94
N ILE A 72 -10.29 -4.79 -8.01
CA ILE A 72 -9.19 -5.40 -8.78
C ILE A 72 -8.38 -4.32 -9.50
N ALA A 73 -9.05 -3.35 -10.14
CA ALA A 73 -8.39 -2.23 -10.80
C ALA A 73 -7.58 -1.39 -9.81
N TYR A 74 -8.12 -1.15 -8.62
CA TYR A 74 -7.43 -0.47 -7.53
C TYR A 74 -6.14 -1.19 -7.15
N ASP A 75 -6.21 -2.49 -6.85
CA ASP A 75 -5.03 -3.27 -6.44
C ASP A 75 -3.96 -3.28 -7.54
N MET A 76 -4.33 -3.50 -8.80
CA MET A 76 -3.39 -3.47 -9.93
C MET A 76 -2.72 -2.11 -10.10
N MET A 77 -3.48 -1.02 -10.00
CA MET A 77 -2.95 0.35 -10.08
C MET A 77 -2.02 0.65 -8.91
N ALA A 78 -2.38 0.23 -7.71
CA ALA A 78 -1.60 0.43 -6.50
C ALA A 78 -0.27 -0.33 -6.55
N ILE A 79 -0.28 -1.60 -7.00
CA ILE A 79 0.94 -2.40 -7.23
C ILE A 79 1.82 -1.71 -8.27
N THR A 80 1.25 -1.30 -9.41
CA THR A 80 1.99 -0.64 -10.49
C THR A 80 2.66 0.64 -10.00
N TYR A 81 1.95 1.44 -9.20
CA TYR A 81 2.50 2.66 -8.63
C TYR A 81 3.58 2.37 -7.58
N GLY A 82 3.35 1.39 -6.69
CA GLY A 82 4.35 0.94 -5.72
C GLY A 82 5.65 0.47 -6.39
N LEU A 83 5.56 -0.32 -7.47
CA LEU A 83 6.73 -0.74 -8.25
C LEU A 83 7.46 0.45 -8.89
N LYS A 84 6.73 1.48 -9.36
CA LYS A 84 7.35 2.72 -9.86
C LYS A 84 8.08 3.47 -8.74
N MET A 85 7.51 3.54 -7.53
CA MET A 85 8.17 4.14 -6.37
C MET A 85 9.46 3.40 -6.02
N VAL A 86 9.42 2.06 -5.99
CA VAL A 86 10.59 1.21 -5.70
C VAL A 86 11.71 1.43 -6.71
N LYS A 87 11.37 1.43 -8.02
CA LYS A 87 12.35 1.68 -9.09
C LYS A 87 13.00 3.06 -8.98
N ARG A 88 12.24 4.11 -8.66
CA ARG A 88 12.76 5.48 -8.53
C ARG A 88 13.67 5.65 -7.32
N SER A 89 13.36 4.98 -6.22
CA SER A 89 14.10 5.13 -4.95
C SER A 89 15.23 4.11 -4.77
N GLY A 90 15.43 3.18 -5.71
CA GLY A 90 16.48 2.16 -5.62
C GLY A 90 16.30 1.19 -4.44
N ILE A 91 15.05 0.96 -4.01
CA ILE A 91 14.74 0.15 -2.83
C ILE A 91 14.98 -1.33 -3.14
N LYS A 92 15.88 -1.97 -2.37
CA LYS A 92 16.31 -3.37 -2.62
C LYS A 92 15.40 -4.43 -2.02
N ASN A 93 14.72 -4.13 -0.90
CA ASN A 93 13.89 -5.08 -0.17
C ASN A 93 12.45 -4.55 -0.09
N LEU A 94 11.52 -5.32 -0.66
CA LEU A 94 10.13 -4.94 -0.86
C LEU A 94 9.19 -6.04 -0.36
N PHE A 95 8.21 -5.66 0.45
CA PHE A 95 7.18 -6.56 0.96
C PHE A 95 5.81 -6.05 0.53
N PHE A 96 5.02 -6.90 -0.13
CA PHE A 96 3.62 -6.61 -0.46
C PHE A 96 2.67 -7.40 0.45
N ILE A 97 1.66 -6.71 0.98
CA ILE A 97 0.54 -7.34 1.70
C ILE A 97 -0.75 -7.02 0.92
N SER A 98 -1.53 -8.04 0.55
CA SER A 98 -2.87 -7.90 -0.08
C SER A 98 -3.90 -8.79 0.63
N TRP A 99 -5.10 -8.24 0.81
CA TRP A 99 -6.20 -8.91 1.53
C TRP A 99 -6.77 -10.13 0.79
N ALA A 100 -6.73 -10.14 -0.54
CA ALA A 100 -7.44 -11.14 -1.35
C ALA A 100 -6.76 -12.52 -1.41
N THR A 101 -5.50 -12.68 -0.99
CA THR A 101 -4.77 -13.93 -1.29
C THR A 101 -3.74 -14.40 -0.27
N ARG A 102 -3.59 -13.78 0.92
CA ARG A 102 -2.47 -14.09 1.84
C ARG A 102 -1.09 -14.12 1.13
N LEU A 103 -0.97 -13.43 -0.01
CA LEU A 103 0.25 -13.46 -0.81
C LEU A 103 1.18 -12.40 -0.21
N VAL A 104 2.05 -12.82 0.70
CA VAL A 104 3.27 -12.08 0.99
C VAL A 104 4.18 -12.31 -0.21
N LEU A 105 4.05 -11.47 -1.23
CA LEU A 105 4.99 -11.47 -2.35
C LEU A 105 6.27 -10.83 -1.85
N LEU A 106 7.22 -11.70 -1.45
CA LEU A 106 8.60 -11.33 -1.23
C LEU A 106 9.26 -11.23 -2.60
N LEU A 107 9.08 -10.08 -3.26
CA LEU A 107 9.81 -9.79 -4.49
C LEU A 107 11.27 -9.60 -4.08
N ARG A 108 12.07 -10.66 -4.23
CA ARG A 108 13.53 -10.53 -4.34
C ARG A 108 13.83 -9.56 -5.48
N PRO A 109 14.93 -8.80 -5.36
CA PRO A 109 15.23 -7.70 -6.28
C PRO A 109 15.05 -8.14 -7.72
N LEU A 110 14.42 -7.29 -8.53
CA LEU A 110 14.59 -7.30 -9.98
C LEU A 110 16.08 -7.09 -10.21
N GLN A 111 16.86 -8.18 -10.27
CA GLN A 111 18.17 -8.15 -10.90
C GLN A 111 17.89 -8.00 -12.38
N ASP A 112 18.41 -6.91 -12.96
CA ASP A 112 18.49 -6.73 -14.40
C ASP A 112 19.18 -7.93 -15.06
#